data_AF-A0A6N6JBN9-F1
#
_entry.id   AF-A0A6N6JBN9-F1
#
_cell.length_a   1.000
_cell.length_b   1.000
_cell.length_c   1.000
_cell.angle_alpha   90.00
_cell.angle_beta   90.00
_cell.angle_gamma   90.00
#
_symmetry.space_group_name_H-M   'P 1'
#
loop_
_entity.id
_entity.type
_entity.pdbx_description
1 polymer ?
#
loop_
_entity_poly.entity_id
_entity_poly.type
_entity_poly.pdbx_seq_one_letter_code
_entity_poly.pdbx_strand_id
1 'polypeptide(L)'
;MTFLQITSLLIVMAAAFGALNYFFLKLPSAIGILIVALLASVGVMGLDLLMPGLGMADQVRTVVTGIDFSEALLEGMLGLLLFAGALHVKLSDLKDQWRLVVLMATMGVGLSTAIAGVGFSWITGTPLLVALVFGALISPTDPVAVLGVLREANLKKSMETKIAGESLFNDGVGYVVFLVLVGIAFPSGDDHGSGLSGAVTLFFQEAVGGAALGLGLGYLTFKVLKRINDYSLEVLITLALAFGGYELAVYLHVSAPIMAVCAGLLIGDIGTQHAMSDKTQDYVHAFWTLIDEILNAVLFLMIGFEVFAVAFSIDAVIAGVLSIGLALLARLAAVAVPVLLLKPFREFSAGVIPIMTWGGLKGGISVALALSLPESDWKAGILTATYVVVIFSIIVQGLTVAPLAKRLGREPELM
;
A
#
# COMPACT_ATOMS: atom_id res chain seq x y z
N MET A 1 1.05 -5.96 26.45
CA MET A 1 2.37 -6.55 26.13
C MET A 1 3.35 -5.42 25.87
N THR A 2 4.65 -5.63 26.05
CA THR A 2 5.64 -4.62 25.62
C THR A 2 5.75 -4.62 24.09
N PHE A 3 6.18 -3.50 23.50
CA PHE A 3 6.43 -3.40 22.05
C PHE A 3 7.30 -4.55 21.54
N LEU A 4 8.39 -4.87 22.26
CA LEU A 4 9.29 -5.98 21.90
C LEU A 4 8.59 -7.34 21.88
N GLN A 5 7.68 -7.60 22.82
CA GLN A 5 6.91 -8.86 22.85
C GLN A 5 5.99 -8.98 21.64
N ILE A 6 5.31 -7.89 21.28
CA ILE A 6 4.41 -7.85 20.11
C ILE A 6 5.21 -8.08 18.83
N THR A 7 6.29 -7.31 18.63
CA THR A 7 7.14 -7.42 17.44
C THR A 7 7.76 -8.81 17.32
N SER A 8 8.23 -9.40 18.44
CA SER A 8 8.74 -10.76 18.46
C SER A 8 7.66 -11.79 18.09
N LEU A 9 6.44 -11.63 18.59
CA LEU A 9 5.33 -12.53 18.28
C LEU A 9 4.98 -12.46 16.80
N LEU A 10 4.85 -11.26 16.24
CA LEU A 10 4.55 -11.04 14.82
C LEU A 10 5.60 -11.67 13.91
N ILE A 11 6.89 -11.51 14.22
CA ILE A 11 7.98 -12.11 13.42
C ILE A 11 7.94 -13.64 13.50
N VAL A 12 7.79 -14.22 14.70
CA VAL A 12 7.72 -15.67 14.88
C VAL A 12 6.52 -16.25 14.13
N MET A 13 5.36 -15.59 14.23
CA MET A 13 4.14 -16.00 13.55
C MET A 13 4.24 -15.87 12.04
N ALA A 14 4.83 -14.78 11.52
CA ALA A 14 5.05 -14.58 10.10
C ALA A 14 5.96 -15.69 9.53
N ALA A 15 7.03 -16.05 10.25
CA ALA A 15 7.90 -17.15 9.87
C ALA A 15 7.18 -18.51 9.90
N ALA A 16 6.40 -18.78 10.95
CA ALA A 16 5.63 -20.02 11.07
C ALA A 16 4.58 -20.16 9.96
N PHE A 17 3.82 -19.09 9.67
CA PHE A 17 2.80 -19.10 8.62
C PHE A 17 3.41 -19.12 7.23
N GLY A 18 4.56 -18.44 7.03
CA GLY A 18 5.36 -18.56 5.82
C GLY A 18 5.82 -20.00 5.57
N ALA A 19 6.29 -20.69 6.61
CA ALA A 19 6.65 -22.10 6.52
C ALA A 19 5.45 -23.01 6.20
N LEU A 20 4.29 -22.78 6.82
CA LEU A 20 3.06 -23.50 6.49
C LEU A 20 2.65 -23.27 5.04
N ASN A 21 2.70 -22.04 4.54
CA ASN A 21 2.45 -21.73 3.14
C ASN A 21 3.43 -22.50 2.24
N TYR A 22 4.73 -22.47 2.55
CA TYR A 22 5.76 -23.15 1.77
C TYR A 22 5.53 -24.66 1.66
N PHE A 23 5.17 -25.32 2.78
CA PHE A 23 4.98 -26.77 2.79
C PHE A 23 3.64 -27.22 2.20
N PHE A 24 2.54 -26.47 2.44
CA PHE A 24 1.19 -26.94 2.14
C PHE A 24 0.50 -26.21 0.98
N LEU A 25 0.55 -24.87 0.95
CA LEU A 25 -0.25 -24.07 0.01
C LEU A 25 0.48 -23.72 -1.28
N LYS A 26 1.80 -23.49 -1.20
CA LYS A 26 2.67 -23.08 -2.33
C LYS A 26 2.16 -21.86 -3.07
N LEU A 27 1.55 -20.92 -2.34
CA LEU A 27 1.08 -19.65 -2.87
C LEU A 27 2.18 -18.59 -2.75
N PRO A 28 2.09 -17.47 -3.49
CA PRO A 28 2.96 -16.32 -3.29
C PRO A 28 3.00 -15.91 -1.81
N SER A 29 4.19 -15.64 -1.29
CA SER A 29 4.47 -15.56 0.17
C SER A 29 3.45 -14.71 0.94
N ALA A 30 3.24 -13.46 0.52
CA ALA A 30 2.31 -12.54 1.17
C ALA A 30 0.86 -13.06 1.18
N ILE A 31 0.35 -13.54 0.04
CA ILE A 31 -1.01 -14.08 -0.10
C ILE A 31 -1.16 -15.35 0.75
N GLY A 32 -0.15 -16.22 0.73
CA GLY A 32 -0.15 -17.45 1.50
C GLY A 32 -0.17 -17.21 3.01
N ILE A 33 0.63 -16.27 3.51
CA ILE A 33 0.64 -15.88 4.93
C ILE A 33 -0.74 -15.35 5.35
N LEU A 34 -1.34 -14.46 4.54
CA LEU A 34 -2.68 -13.95 4.82
C LEU A 34 -3.72 -15.09 4.89
N ILE A 35 -3.71 -16.01 3.94
CA ILE A 35 -4.68 -17.13 3.92
C ILE A 35 -4.50 -18.01 5.15
N VAL A 36 -3.26 -18.35 5.52
CA VAL A 36 -2.99 -19.13 6.74
C VAL A 36 -3.49 -18.38 7.97
N ALA A 37 -3.25 -17.06 8.05
CA ALA A 37 -3.71 -16.23 9.16
C ALA A 37 -5.23 -16.14 9.25
N LEU A 38 -5.93 -15.98 8.13
CA LEU A 38 -7.39 -16.00 8.07
C LEU A 38 -7.96 -17.35 8.48
N LEU A 39 -7.40 -18.46 7.97
CA LEU A 39 -7.84 -19.81 8.32
C LEU A 39 -7.61 -20.09 9.81
N ALA A 40 -6.48 -19.68 10.37
CA ALA A 40 -6.21 -19.77 11.80
C ALA A 40 -7.23 -18.96 12.61
N SER A 41 -7.51 -17.72 12.18
CA SER A 41 -8.47 -16.83 12.85
C SER A 41 -9.89 -17.39 12.83
N VAL A 42 -10.36 -17.83 11.67
CA VAL A 42 -11.67 -18.49 11.51
C VAL A 42 -11.74 -19.79 12.29
N GLY A 43 -10.65 -20.56 12.33
CA GLY A 43 -10.55 -21.78 13.14
C GLY A 43 -10.71 -21.50 14.64
N VAL A 44 -10.04 -20.46 15.15
CA VAL A 44 -10.18 -20.02 16.55
C VAL A 44 -11.61 -19.57 16.84
N MET A 45 -12.21 -18.73 15.98
CA MET A 45 -13.60 -18.30 16.13
C MET A 45 -14.59 -19.49 16.10
N GLY A 46 -14.37 -20.46 15.22
CA GLY A 46 -15.20 -21.67 15.12
C GLY A 46 -15.07 -22.58 16.35
N LEU A 47 -13.87 -22.74 16.90
CA LEU A 47 -13.64 -23.50 18.13
C LEU A 47 -14.32 -22.84 19.34
N ASP A 48 -14.28 -21.52 19.42
CA ASP A 48 -14.93 -20.76 20.50
C ASP A 48 -16.45 -20.93 20.48
N LEU A 49 -17.07 -21.00 19.28
CA LEU A 49 -18.50 -21.33 19.14
C LEU A 49 -18.86 -22.74 19.62
N LEU A 50 -17.96 -23.71 19.42
CA LEU A 50 -18.17 -25.11 19.85
C LEU A 50 -17.86 -25.32 21.34
N MET A 51 -16.93 -24.54 21.88
CA MET A 51 -16.45 -24.65 23.26
C MET A 51 -16.28 -23.26 23.91
N PRO A 52 -17.39 -22.56 24.24
CA PRO A 52 -17.34 -21.17 24.75
C PRO A 52 -16.59 -21.02 26.07
N GLY A 53 -16.41 -22.11 26.83
CA GLY A 53 -15.70 -22.11 28.10
C GLY A 53 -14.18 -21.93 28.00
N LEU A 54 -13.61 -21.98 26.79
CA LEU A 54 -12.16 -21.80 26.58
C LEU A 54 -11.76 -20.32 26.43
N GLY A 55 -12.68 -19.44 26.00
CA GLY A 55 -12.44 -17.99 25.85
C GLY A 55 -11.26 -17.65 24.94
N MET A 56 -10.94 -18.51 23.97
CA MET A 56 -9.75 -18.34 23.13
C MET A 56 -9.92 -17.17 22.17
N ALA A 57 -11.11 -16.99 21.60
CA ALA A 57 -11.38 -15.87 20.70
C ALA A 57 -11.26 -14.53 21.44
N ASP A 58 -11.77 -14.42 22.67
CA ASP A 58 -11.67 -13.19 23.47
C ASP A 58 -10.22 -12.87 23.86
N GLN A 59 -9.42 -13.88 24.18
CA GLN A 59 -7.98 -13.68 24.46
C GLN A 59 -7.24 -13.18 23.22
N VAL A 60 -7.43 -13.84 22.06
CA VAL A 60 -6.79 -13.42 20.81
C VAL A 60 -7.27 -12.04 20.40
N ARG A 61 -8.57 -11.76 20.51
CA ARG A 61 -9.15 -10.44 20.24
C ARG A 61 -8.51 -9.37 21.10
N THR A 62 -8.36 -9.60 22.41
CA THR A 62 -7.71 -8.65 23.33
C THR A 62 -6.26 -8.38 22.95
N VAL A 63 -5.53 -9.39 22.49
CA VAL A 63 -4.15 -9.22 22.00
C VAL A 63 -4.13 -8.42 20.71
N VAL A 64 -5.00 -8.75 19.75
CA VAL A 64 -5.06 -8.08 18.43
C VAL A 64 -5.50 -6.63 18.58
N THR A 65 -6.58 -6.35 19.32
CA THR A 65 -7.06 -4.97 19.56
C THR A 65 -6.14 -4.17 20.48
N GLY A 66 -5.25 -4.85 21.21
CA GLY A 66 -4.19 -4.21 21.98
C GLY A 66 -2.97 -3.80 21.14
N ILE A 67 -2.88 -4.23 19.88
CA ILE A 67 -1.89 -3.77 18.92
C ILE A 67 -2.54 -2.63 18.14
N ASP A 68 -2.00 -1.42 18.23
CA ASP A 68 -2.43 -0.33 17.35
C ASP A 68 -1.87 -0.60 15.94
N PHE A 69 -2.67 -1.31 15.13
CA PHE A 69 -2.32 -1.64 13.75
C PHE A 69 -2.03 -0.39 12.93
N SER A 70 -2.82 0.67 13.15
CA SER A 70 -2.71 1.92 12.40
C SER A 70 -1.37 2.57 12.68
N GLU A 71 -1.01 2.75 13.96
CA GLU A 71 0.27 3.32 14.38
C GLU A 71 1.44 2.46 13.90
N ALA A 72 1.39 1.15 14.13
CA ALA A 72 2.44 0.22 13.72
C ALA A 72 2.70 0.26 12.21
N LEU A 73 1.64 0.34 11.39
CA LEU A 73 1.78 0.42 9.94
C LEU A 73 2.20 1.83 9.48
N LEU A 74 1.45 2.87 9.84
CA LEU A 74 1.62 4.22 9.28
C LEU A 74 2.88 4.92 9.82
N GLU A 75 3.23 4.72 11.09
CA GLU A 75 4.40 5.36 11.70
C GLU A 75 5.62 4.44 11.66
N GLY A 76 5.43 3.14 11.86
CA GLY A 76 6.54 2.18 11.94
C GLY A 76 7.02 1.61 10.60
N MET A 77 6.09 1.16 9.74
CA MET A 77 6.43 0.31 8.58
C MET A 77 6.33 1.04 7.25
N LEU A 78 5.37 1.97 7.09
CA LEU A 78 5.03 2.60 5.82
C LEU A 78 6.22 3.31 5.18
N GLY A 79 6.97 4.08 5.98
CA GLY A 79 8.18 4.75 5.50
C GLY A 79 9.22 3.78 4.95
N LEU A 80 9.42 2.63 5.61
CA LEU A 80 10.36 1.60 5.17
C LEU A 80 9.87 0.86 3.92
N LEU A 81 8.59 0.49 3.88
CA LEU A 81 7.98 -0.19 2.73
C LEU A 81 8.07 0.67 1.47
N LEU A 82 7.73 1.96 1.59
CA LEU A 82 7.79 2.90 0.47
C LEU A 82 9.23 3.21 0.06
N PHE A 83 10.14 3.37 1.02
CA PHE A 83 11.56 3.58 0.72
C PHE A 83 12.16 2.36 0.01
N ALA A 84 11.89 1.16 0.52
CA ALA A 84 12.36 -0.10 -0.07
C ALA A 84 11.81 -0.27 -1.48
N GLY A 85 10.50 -0.18 -1.66
CA GLY A 85 9.85 -0.28 -2.97
C GLY A 85 10.37 0.75 -3.98
N ALA A 86 10.63 1.98 -3.52
CA ALA A 86 11.24 3.03 -4.34
C ALA A 86 12.69 2.69 -4.76
N LEU A 87 13.48 2.11 -3.86
CA LEU A 87 14.87 1.76 -4.10
C LEU A 87 15.05 0.69 -5.19
N HIS A 88 14.06 -0.19 -5.39
CA HIS A 88 14.07 -1.19 -6.46
C HIS A 88 13.61 -0.65 -7.82
N VAL A 89 13.03 0.55 -7.89
CA VAL A 89 12.55 1.15 -9.14
C VAL A 89 13.67 1.91 -9.84
N LYS A 90 14.00 1.49 -11.07
CA LYS A 90 14.97 2.18 -11.92
C LYS A 90 14.37 3.45 -12.50
N LEU A 91 15.00 4.60 -12.20
CA LEU A 91 14.51 5.91 -12.64
C LEU A 91 14.55 6.08 -14.16
N SER A 92 15.52 5.45 -14.81
CA SER A 92 15.63 5.39 -16.28
C SER A 92 14.41 4.72 -16.92
N ASP A 93 14.01 3.54 -16.44
CA ASP A 93 12.82 2.83 -16.93
C ASP A 93 11.53 3.62 -16.59
N LEU A 94 11.46 4.22 -15.39
CA LEU A 94 10.34 5.05 -14.96
C LEU A 94 10.19 6.31 -15.82
N LYS A 95 11.30 6.91 -16.25
CA LYS A 95 11.32 8.08 -17.15
C LYS A 95 10.71 7.78 -18.51
N ASP A 96 10.67 6.54 -18.96
CA ASP A 96 9.95 6.19 -20.20
C ASP A 96 8.43 6.07 -19.97
N GLN A 97 7.97 5.94 -18.73
CA GLN A 97 6.57 5.73 -18.34
C GLN A 97 5.97 6.89 -17.55
N TRP A 98 6.76 7.93 -17.24
CA TRP A 98 6.41 8.99 -16.29
C TRP A 98 5.07 9.67 -16.55
N ARG A 99 4.72 9.94 -17.83
CA ARG A 99 3.45 10.61 -18.17
C ARG A 99 2.25 9.78 -17.72
N LEU A 100 2.31 8.47 -17.93
CA LEU A 100 1.22 7.58 -17.54
C LEU A 100 1.18 7.44 -16.02
N VAL A 101 2.34 7.21 -15.38
CA VAL A 101 2.44 7.07 -13.92
C VAL A 101 1.92 8.31 -13.20
N VAL A 102 2.34 9.51 -13.61
CA VAL A 102 1.89 10.77 -13.02
C VAL A 102 0.40 11.00 -13.23
N LEU A 103 -0.14 10.72 -14.42
CA LEU A 103 -1.59 10.84 -14.66
C LEU A 103 -2.39 9.86 -13.80
N MET A 104 -1.91 8.62 -13.62
CA MET A 104 -2.58 7.64 -12.76
C MET A 104 -2.49 8.04 -11.28
N ALA A 105 -1.32 8.48 -10.81
CA ALA A 105 -1.10 8.92 -9.42
C ALA A 105 -1.82 10.22 -9.06
N THR A 106 -2.27 11.01 -10.04
CA THR A 106 -3.01 12.27 -9.80
C THR A 106 -4.48 12.15 -10.20
N MET A 107 -4.74 12.19 -11.51
CA MET A 107 -6.09 12.08 -12.07
C MET A 107 -6.72 10.72 -11.76
N GLY A 108 -5.95 9.63 -11.83
CA GLY A 108 -6.45 8.30 -11.50
C GLY A 108 -6.89 8.18 -10.05
N VAL A 109 -6.09 8.72 -9.11
CA VAL A 109 -6.45 8.79 -7.68
C VAL A 109 -7.71 9.61 -7.46
N GLY A 110 -7.76 10.84 -7.99
CA GLY A 110 -8.93 11.70 -7.85
C GLY A 110 -10.20 11.07 -8.43
N LEU A 111 -10.11 10.41 -9.58
CA LEU A 111 -11.22 9.71 -10.20
C LEU A 111 -11.64 8.47 -9.40
N SER A 112 -10.68 7.69 -8.90
CA SER A 112 -10.94 6.53 -8.05
C SER A 112 -11.65 6.95 -6.77
N THR A 113 -11.15 8.00 -6.10
CA THR A 113 -11.75 8.59 -4.91
C THR A 113 -13.17 9.08 -5.16
N ALA A 114 -13.40 9.80 -6.26
CA ALA A 114 -14.72 10.31 -6.60
C ALA A 114 -15.72 9.18 -6.90
N ILE A 115 -15.36 8.20 -7.74
CA ILE A 115 -16.25 7.10 -8.12
C ILE A 115 -16.57 6.22 -6.93
N ALA A 116 -15.54 5.81 -6.18
CA ALA A 116 -15.72 4.96 -5.01
C ALA A 116 -16.50 5.68 -3.91
N GLY A 117 -16.18 6.95 -3.63
CA GLY A 117 -16.83 7.70 -2.58
C GLY A 117 -18.27 8.09 -2.89
N VAL A 118 -18.55 8.61 -4.09
CA VAL A 118 -19.93 8.91 -4.50
C VAL A 118 -20.76 7.63 -4.55
N GLY A 119 -20.19 6.54 -5.09
CA GLY A 119 -20.86 5.24 -5.10
C GLY A 119 -21.15 4.72 -3.70
N PHE A 120 -20.20 4.83 -2.77
CA PHE A 120 -20.37 4.37 -1.39
C PHE A 120 -21.43 5.19 -0.65
N SER A 121 -21.45 6.51 -0.82
CA SER A 121 -22.49 7.40 -0.30
C SER A 121 -23.88 6.98 -0.77
N TRP A 122 -24.00 6.66 -2.06
CA TRP A 122 -25.28 6.25 -2.65
C TRP A 122 -25.78 4.90 -2.12
N ILE A 123 -24.87 3.95 -1.87
CA ILE A 123 -25.22 2.60 -1.38
C ILE A 123 -25.55 2.61 0.12
N THR A 124 -24.81 3.38 0.91
CA THR A 124 -24.86 3.30 2.39
C THR A 124 -25.61 4.46 3.04
N GLY A 125 -25.90 5.53 2.29
CA GLY A 125 -26.43 6.78 2.85
C GLY A 125 -25.41 7.58 3.66
N THR A 126 -24.13 7.19 3.64
CA THR A 126 -23.05 7.92 4.32
C THR A 126 -22.92 9.33 3.72
N PRO A 127 -22.67 10.36 4.56
CA PRO A 127 -22.42 11.72 4.08
C PRO A 127 -21.32 11.72 3.02
N LEU A 128 -21.54 12.45 1.92
CA LEU A 128 -20.64 12.42 0.76
C LEU A 128 -19.18 12.62 1.13
N LEU A 129 -18.88 13.54 2.05
CA LEU A 129 -17.52 13.84 2.45
C LEU A 129 -16.85 12.67 3.17
N VAL A 130 -17.58 11.98 4.06
CA VAL A 130 -17.12 10.76 4.75
C VAL A 130 -16.97 9.61 3.74
N ALA A 131 -17.86 9.52 2.75
CA ALA A 131 -17.74 8.53 1.69
C ALA A 131 -16.55 8.81 0.75
N LEU A 132 -16.21 10.08 0.49
CA LEU A 132 -14.99 10.44 -0.24
C LEU A 132 -13.73 10.01 0.53
N VAL A 133 -13.74 10.07 1.87
CA VAL A 133 -12.65 9.49 2.69
C VAL A 133 -12.51 7.98 2.41
N PHE A 134 -13.62 7.24 2.34
CA PHE A 134 -13.61 5.83 1.92
C PHE A 134 -13.04 5.66 0.50
N GLY A 135 -13.41 6.53 -0.44
CA GLY A 135 -12.85 6.51 -1.79
C GLY A 135 -11.34 6.75 -1.83
N ALA A 136 -10.82 7.60 -0.95
CA ALA A 136 -9.40 7.90 -0.85
C ALA A 136 -8.61 6.73 -0.26
N LEU A 137 -9.08 6.14 0.84
CA LEU A 137 -8.37 5.02 1.49
C LEU A 137 -8.36 3.75 0.64
N ILE A 138 -9.37 3.53 -0.24
CA ILE A 138 -9.34 2.40 -1.18
C ILE A 138 -8.65 2.72 -2.50
N SER A 139 -8.14 3.94 -2.72
CA SER A 139 -7.43 4.30 -3.95
C SER A 139 -6.02 3.68 -4.04
N PRO A 140 -5.18 3.74 -2.98
CA PRO A 140 -3.87 3.08 -2.91
C PRO A 140 -3.87 1.63 -3.39
N THR A 141 -2.74 1.19 -3.93
CA THR A 141 -2.57 -0.16 -4.49
C THR A 141 -1.21 -0.73 -4.14
N ASP A 142 -1.18 -1.98 -3.72
CA ASP A 142 0.03 -2.67 -3.24
C ASP A 142 0.84 -3.26 -4.41
N PRO A 143 2.03 -2.74 -4.71
CA PRO A 143 2.86 -3.27 -5.79
C PRO A 143 3.50 -4.61 -5.42
N VAL A 144 3.76 -4.86 -4.13
CA VAL A 144 4.52 -6.03 -3.67
C VAL A 144 3.70 -7.30 -3.89
N ALA A 145 2.44 -7.26 -3.48
CA ALA A 145 1.50 -8.37 -3.70
C ALA A 145 1.38 -8.72 -5.19
N VAL A 146 1.34 -7.70 -6.05
CA VAL A 146 1.14 -7.85 -7.49
C VAL A 146 2.40 -8.37 -8.17
N LEU A 147 3.54 -7.73 -7.92
CA LEU A 147 4.80 -8.05 -8.58
C LEU A 147 5.31 -9.44 -8.15
N GLY A 148 5.09 -9.83 -6.88
CA GLY A 148 5.40 -11.18 -6.41
C GLY A 148 4.67 -12.26 -7.23
N VAL A 149 3.38 -12.06 -7.51
CA VAL A 149 2.58 -12.97 -8.34
C VAL A 149 2.95 -12.88 -9.82
N LEU A 150 3.18 -11.67 -10.33
CA LEU A 150 3.36 -11.42 -11.76
C LEU A 150 4.76 -11.75 -12.28
N ARG A 151 5.78 -11.85 -11.41
CA ARG A 151 7.11 -12.38 -11.78
C ARG A 151 7.02 -13.77 -12.42
N GLU A 152 6.10 -14.62 -11.97
CA GLU A 152 5.86 -15.95 -12.56
C GLU A 152 5.14 -15.92 -13.92
N ALA A 153 4.59 -14.76 -14.31
CA ALA A 153 3.90 -14.55 -15.57
C ALA A 153 4.82 -14.00 -16.68
N ASN A 154 6.10 -13.75 -16.38
CA ASN A 154 7.12 -13.24 -17.31
C ASN A 154 6.62 -12.02 -18.11
N LEU A 155 6.13 -11.02 -17.38
CA LEU A 155 5.60 -9.80 -17.99
C LEU A 155 6.69 -8.97 -18.65
N LYS A 156 6.29 -8.14 -19.62
CA LYS A 156 7.18 -7.12 -20.18
C LYS A 156 7.66 -6.20 -19.05
N LYS A 157 8.97 -5.94 -18.98
CA LYS A 157 9.58 -5.02 -18.01
C LYS A 157 8.90 -3.65 -17.93
N SER A 158 8.37 -3.16 -19.06
CA SER A 158 7.60 -1.91 -19.11
C SER A 158 6.27 -1.97 -18.38
N MET A 159 5.64 -3.14 -18.25
CA MET A 159 4.43 -3.34 -17.44
C MET A 159 4.75 -3.39 -15.96
N GLU A 160 5.80 -4.12 -15.58
CA GLU A 160 6.28 -4.14 -14.20
C GLU A 160 6.64 -2.74 -13.71
N THR A 161 7.34 -1.96 -14.54
CA THR A 161 7.70 -0.57 -14.22
C THR A 161 6.47 0.33 -14.06
N LYS A 162 5.44 0.16 -14.89
CA LYS A 162 4.19 0.94 -14.78
C LYS A 162 3.42 0.58 -13.50
N ILE A 163 3.34 -0.70 -13.15
CA ILE A 163 2.67 -1.17 -11.93
C ILE A 163 3.43 -0.66 -10.70
N ALA A 164 4.74 -0.89 -10.65
CA ALA A 164 5.59 -0.46 -9.53
C ALA A 164 5.54 1.07 -9.36
N GLY A 165 5.72 1.82 -10.45
CA GLY A 165 5.69 3.27 -10.43
C GLY A 165 4.32 3.82 -10.02
N GLU A 166 3.24 3.31 -10.58
CA GLU A 166 1.89 3.79 -10.25
C GLU A 166 1.55 3.55 -8.78
N SER A 167 1.73 2.33 -8.27
CA SER A 167 1.51 2.01 -6.86
C SER A 167 2.34 2.88 -5.91
N LEU A 168 3.63 3.05 -6.20
CA LEU A 168 4.53 3.80 -5.34
C LEU A 168 4.10 5.27 -5.15
N PHE A 169 3.70 5.94 -6.23
CA PHE A 169 3.20 7.31 -6.14
C PHE A 169 1.75 7.37 -5.65
N ASN A 170 0.91 6.38 -5.99
CA ASN A 170 -0.48 6.30 -5.55
C ASN A 170 -0.57 6.13 -4.01
N ASP A 171 0.31 5.35 -3.39
CA ASP A 171 0.32 5.20 -1.93
C ASP A 171 0.63 6.53 -1.23
N GLY A 172 1.63 7.28 -1.73
CA GLY A 172 1.97 8.60 -1.20
C GLY A 172 0.89 9.65 -1.44
N VAL A 173 0.38 9.77 -2.67
CA VAL A 173 -0.67 10.75 -3.02
C VAL A 173 -2.00 10.39 -2.35
N GLY A 174 -2.38 9.12 -2.35
CA GLY A 174 -3.60 8.63 -1.72
C GLY A 174 -3.62 8.89 -0.21
N TYR A 175 -2.48 8.75 0.47
CA TYR A 175 -2.34 9.13 1.87
C TYR A 175 -2.59 10.63 2.10
N VAL A 176 -2.02 11.53 1.28
CA VAL A 176 -2.25 12.98 1.39
C VAL A 176 -3.72 13.32 1.11
N VAL A 177 -4.33 12.73 0.07
CA VAL A 177 -5.76 12.93 -0.24
C VAL A 177 -6.63 12.46 0.94
N PHE A 178 -6.28 11.34 1.57
CA PHE A 178 -6.95 10.84 2.76
C PHE A 178 -6.87 11.83 3.93
N LEU A 179 -5.66 12.31 4.29
CA LEU A 179 -5.48 13.26 5.40
C LEU A 179 -6.30 14.54 5.18
N VAL A 180 -6.24 15.10 3.97
CA VAL A 180 -7.01 16.29 3.60
C VAL A 180 -8.52 16.04 3.74
N LEU A 181 -9.04 14.92 3.24
CA LEU A 181 -10.46 14.61 3.34
C LEU A 181 -10.89 14.32 4.77
N VAL A 182 -10.08 13.64 5.57
CA VAL A 182 -10.35 13.39 7.00
C VAL A 182 -10.40 14.71 7.77
N GLY A 183 -9.45 15.63 7.54
CA GLY A 183 -9.44 16.94 8.19
C GLY A 183 -10.68 17.79 7.90
N ILE A 184 -11.28 17.64 6.71
CA ILE A 184 -12.51 18.35 6.36
C ILE A 184 -13.75 17.58 6.86
N ALA A 185 -13.73 16.24 6.81
CA ALA A 185 -14.85 15.36 7.19
C ALA A 185 -15.07 15.31 8.70
N PHE A 186 -13.99 15.37 9.48
CA PHE A 186 -13.96 15.22 10.93
C PHE A 186 -13.20 16.39 11.57
N PRO A 187 -13.74 17.63 11.48
CA PRO A 187 -13.09 18.80 12.05
C PRO A 187 -12.97 18.65 13.57
N SER A 188 -11.75 18.83 14.08
CA SER A 188 -11.45 18.79 15.52
C SER A 188 -11.29 20.24 16.03
N GLY A 189 -12.32 20.77 16.70
CA GLY A 189 -12.33 22.13 17.29
C GLY A 189 -13.03 23.21 16.44
N ASP A 190 -12.88 24.47 16.86
CA ASP A 190 -13.50 25.67 16.25
C ASP A 190 -12.85 26.10 14.91
N ASP A 191 -12.04 25.24 14.29
CA ASP A 191 -11.33 25.53 13.03
C ASP A 191 -12.27 25.34 11.82
N HIS A 192 -13.34 26.14 11.79
CA HIS A 192 -14.13 26.41 10.59
C HIS A 192 -13.33 27.33 9.65
N GLY A 193 -12.19 26.83 9.16
CA GLY A 193 -11.07 27.73 8.93
C GLY A 193 -10.40 27.74 7.56
N SER A 194 -10.80 26.97 6.55
CA SER A 194 -10.16 27.16 5.23
C SER A 194 -10.87 26.66 3.97
N GLY A 195 -11.99 25.93 4.08
CA GLY A 195 -12.77 25.47 2.93
C GLY A 195 -11.94 24.72 1.86
N LEU A 196 -12.40 24.74 0.61
CA LEU A 196 -11.70 24.09 -0.51
C LEU A 196 -10.30 24.70 -0.76
N SER A 197 -10.12 25.99 -0.45
CA SER A 197 -8.85 26.69 -0.66
C SER A 197 -7.74 26.19 0.26
N GLY A 198 -8.00 26.01 1.56
CA GLY A 198 -6.97 25.48 2.46
C GLY A 198 -6.71 24.00 2.27
N ALA A 199 -7.72 23.22 1.85
CA ALA A 199 -7.50 21.84 1.43
C ALA A 199 -6.48 21.74 0.28
N VAL A 200 -6.60 22.62 -0.71
CA VAL A 200 -5.63 22.72 -1.82
C VAL A 200 -4.26 23.18 -1.30
N THR A 201 -4.20 24.21 -0.44
CA THR A 201 -2.93 24.69 0.13
C THR A 201 -2.22 23.59 0.94
N LEU A 202 -2.94 22.87 1.80
CA LEU A 202 -2.43 21.75 2.58
C LEU A 202 -1.93 20.63 1.69
N PHE A 203 -2.70 20.24 0.66
CA PHE A 203 -2.27 19.25 -0.32
C PHE A 203 -0.94 19.63 -0.99
N PHE A 204 -0.81 20.87 -1.47
CA PHE A 204 0.41 21.34 -2.09
C PHE A 204 1.57 21.41 -1.10
N GLN A 205 1.34 21.88 0.13
CA GLN A 205 2.35 21.94 1.18
C GLN A 205 2.87 20.54 1.51
N GLU A 206 1.97 19.58 1.74
CA GLU A 206 2.35 18.21 2.08
C GLU A 206 3.06 17.51 0.92
N ALA A 207 2.48 17.56 -0.29
CA ALA A 207 3.02 16.85 -1.44
C ALA A 207 4.33 17.45 -1.95
N VAL A 208 4.38 18.77 -2.17
CA VAL A 208 5.60 19.44 -2.66
C VAL A 208 6.66 19.51 -1.57
N GLY A 209 6.27 19.78 -0.31
CA GLY A 209 7.17 19.79 0.83
C GLY A 209 7.84 18.42 1.05
N GLY A 210 7.05 17.34 0.99
CA GLY A 210 7.56 15.97 1.12
C GLY A 210 8.53 15.62 -0.02
N ALA A 211 8.16 15.94 -1.26
CA ALA A 211 9.02 15.70 -2.41
C ALA A 211 10.34 16.49 -2.35
N ALA A 212 10.27 17.78 -2.01
CA ALA A 212 11.45 18.64 -1.88
C ALA A 212 12.39 18.15 -0.77
N LEU A 213 11.83 17.77 0.38
CA LEU A 213 12.58 17.21 1.49
C LEU A 213 13.23 15.87 1.11
N GLY A 214 12.49 14.97 0.47
CA GLY A 214 12.99 13.65 0.05
C GLY A 214 14.12 13.76 -0.97
N LEU A 215 13.97 14.63 -1.98
CA LEU A 215 15.03 14.90 -2.96
C LEU A 215 16.25 15.57 -2.31
N GLY A 216 16.02 16.52 -1.40
CA GLY A 216 17.09 17.22 -0.67
C GLY A 216 17.92 16.29 0.22
N LEU A 217 17.25 15.50 1.06
CA LEU A 217 17.88 14.53 1.94
C LEU A 217 18.52 13.38 1.14
N GLY A 218 17.83 12.86 0.13
CA GLY A 218 18.39 11.86 -0.78
C GLY A 218 19.67 12.33 -1.45
N TYR A 219 19.70 13.57 -1.94
CA TYR A 219 20.90 14.15 -2.55
C TYR A 219 22.04 14.37 -1.54
N LEU A 220 21.72 14.80 -0.32
CA LEU A 220 22.71 14.93 0.76
C LEU A 220 23.32 13.56 1.08
N THR A 221 22.47 12.55 1.28
CA THR A 221 22.89 11.17 1.52
C THR A 221 23.75 10.63 0.38
N PHE A 222 23.35 10.84 -0.86
CA PHE A 222 24.15 10.50 -2.05
C PHE A 222 25.58 11.08 -1.99
N LYS A 223 25.72 12.37 -1.61
CA LYS A 223 27.04 13.00 -1.48
C LYS A 223 27.89 12.37 -0.38
N VAL A 224 27.26 11.95 0.71
CA VAL A 224 27.94 11.27 1.82
C VAL A 224 28.39 9.88 1.39
N LEU A 225 27.50 9.08 0.80
CA LEU A 225 27.78 7.74 0.31
C LEU A 225 28.96 7.73 -0.68
N LYS A 226 29.04 8.72 -1.58
CA LYS A 226 30.15 8.84 -2.54
C LYS A 226 31.54 8.99 -1.90
N ARG A 227 31.61 9.38 -0.63
CA ARG A 227 32.85 9.57 0.12
C ARG A 227 33.17 8.39 1.05
N ILE A 228 32.29 7.41 1.12
CA ILE A 228 32.40 6.25 1.99
C ILE A 228 32.63 5.03 1.10
N ASN A 229 33.40 4.06 1.60
CA ASN A 229 33.61 2.78 0.93
C ASN A 229 33.57 1.68 1.99
N ASP A 230 32.43 1.61 2.68
CA ASP A 230 32.13 0.65 3.74
C ASP A 230 30.66 0.27 3.64
N TYR A 231 30.41 -0.94 3.15
CA TYR A 231 29.06 -1.41 2.87
C TYR A 231 28.15 -1.43 4.12
N SER A 232 28.70 -1.66 5.31
CA SER A 232 27.92 -1.71 6.54
C SER A 232 27.47 -0.30 6.94
N LEU A 233 28.37 0.68 6.84
CA LEU A 233 28.06 2.07 7.11
C LEU A 233 27.11 2.65 6.05
N GLU A 234 27.28 2.30 4.78
CA GLU A 234 26.39 2.74 3.70
C GLU A 234 24.96 2.21 3.88
N VAL A 235 24.78 0.93 4.24
CA VAL A 235 23.48 0.36 4.62
C VAL A 235 22.88 1.13 5.81
N LEU A 236 23.67 1.37 6.87
CA LEU A 236 23.22 2.13 8.03
C LEU A 236 22.77 3.56 7.67
N ILE A 237 23.47 4.23 6.75
CA ILE A 237 23.10 5.56 6.28
C ILE A 237 21.78 5.54 5.49
N THR A 238 21.56 4.52 4.65
CA THR A 238 20.27 4.39 3.96
C THR A 238 19.12 4.13 4.95
N LEU A 239 19.37 3.34 6.00
CA LEU A 239 18.40 3.11 7.07
C LEU A 239 18.11 4.41 7.86
N ALA A 240 19.15 5.19 8.15
CA ALA A 240 19.04 6.49 8.81
C ALA A 240 18.26 7.50 7.95
N LEU A 241 18.41 7.47 6.63
CA LEU A 241 17.60 8.28 5.72
C LEU A 241 16.13 7.87 5.75
N ALA A 242 15.84 6.56 5.72
CA ALA A 242 14.48 6.06 5.73
C ALA A 242 13.75 6.40 7.04
N PHE A 243 14.34 6.11 8.21
CA PHE A 243 13.73 6.44 9.51
C PHE A 243 13.81 7.93 9.84
N GLY A 244 15.03 8.49 9.83
CA GLY A 244 15.27 9.87 10.26
C GLY A 244 14.67 10.89 9.30
N GLY A 245 14.65 10.60 7.99
CA GLY A 245 13.93 11.42 7.03
C GLY A 245 12.43 11.41 7.25
N TYR A 246 11.86 10.25 7.60
CA TYR A 246 10.42 10.08 7.83
C TYR A 246 9.95 10.88 9.04
N GLU A 247 10.62 10.70 10.17
CA GLU A 247 10.36 11.48 11.39
C GLU A 247 10.55 12.99 11.17
N LEU A 248 11.58 13.38 10.40
CA LEU A 248 11.78 14.78 10.06
C LEU A 248 10.65 15.35 9.19
N ALA A 249 10.12 14.56 8.26
CA ALA A 249 8.98 14.95 7.43
C ALA A 249 7.71 15.15 8.28
N VAL A 250 7.45 14.22 9.21
CA VAL A 250 6.35 14.34 10.18
C VAL A 250 6.51 15.61 11.03
N TYR A 251 7.70 15.85 11.58
CA TYR A 251 8.01 17.04 12.39
C TYR A 251 7.81 18.35 11.61
N LEU A 252 8.15 18.36 10.32
CA LEU A 252 7.99 19.54 9.45
C LEU A 252 6.57 19.68 8.88
N HIS A 253 5.63 18.81 9.24
CA HIS A 253 4.27 18.78 8.71
C HIS A 253 4.25 18.71 7.17
N VAL A 254 5.07 17.82 6.61
CA VAL A 254 5.08 17.49 5.19
C VAL A 254 4.88 15.99 4.99
N SER A 255 4.55 15.56 3.76
CA SER A 255 4.22 14.15 3.50
C SER A 255 5.45 13.24 3.67
N ALA A 256 5.46 12.49 4.77
CA ALA A 256 6.50 11.50 5.06
C ALA A 256 6.53 10.32 4.06
N PRO A 257 5.38 9.79 3.60
CA PRO A 257 5.34 8.83 2.48
C PRO A 257 6.00 9.35 1.20
N ILE A 258 5.67 10.56 0.76
CA ILE A 258 6.24 11.14 -0.48
C ILE A 258 7.73 11.43 -0.30
N MET A 259 8.16 11.87 0.88
CA MET A 259 9.58 12.01 1.22
C MET A 259 10.31 10.68 1.05
N ALA A 260 9.79 9.59 1.60
CA ALA A 260 10.41 8.27 1.53
C ALA A 260 10.52 7.76 0.08
N VAL A 261 9.46 7.94 -0.71
CA VAL A 261 9.44 7.61 -2.14
C VAL A 261 10.50 8.40 -2.91
N CYS A 262 10.53 9.72 -2.76
CA CYS A 262 11.48 10.56 -3.49
C CYS A 262 12.94 10.29 -3.07
N ALA A 263 13.19 10.07 -1.78
CA ALA A 263 14.50 9.70 -1.26
C ALA A 263 14.95 8.32 -1.77
N GLY A 264 14.07 7.31 -1.70
CA GLY A 264 14.35 5.95 -2.16
C GLY A 264 14.62 5.87 -3.66
N LEU A 265 13.83 6.59 -4.48
CA LEU A 265 14.02 6.67 -5.94
C LEU A 265 15.37 7.29 -6.30
N LEU A 266 15.79 8.34 -5.58
CA LEU A 266 17.07 9.01 -5.83
C LEU A 266 18.25 8.09 -5.46
N ILE A 267 18.19 7.44 -4.29
CA ILE A 267 19.25 6.53 -3.83
C ILE A 267 19.31 5.26 -4.70
N GLY A 268 18.17 4.68 -5.05
CA GLY A 268 18.07 3.45 -5.83
C GLY A 268 18.64 3.55 -7.25
N ASP A 269 18.60 4.74 -7.86
CA ASP A 269 19.12 4.95 -9.22
C ASP A 269 20.46 5.72 -9.23
N ILE A 270 20.49 6.93 -8.67
CA ILE A 270 21.69 7.78 -8.72
C ILE A 270 22.73 7.31 -7.70
N GLY A 271 22.29 6.91 -6.51
CA GLY A 271 23.15 6.39 -5.44
C GLY A 271 23.89 5.12 -5.85
N THR A 272 23.16 4.14 -6.36
CA THR A 272 23.75 2.90 -6.86
C THR A 272 24.74 3.20 -7.99
N GLN A 273 24.31 3.89 -9.06
CA GLN A 273 25.15 4.07 -10.26
C GLN A 273 26.40 4.94 -10.06
N HIS A 274 26.39 5.93 -9.16
CA HIS A 274 27.43 6.97 -9.12
C HIS A 274 28.12 7.15 -7.76
N ALA A 275 27.67 6.47 -6.70
CA ALA A 275 28.25 6.58 -5.36
C ALA A 275 28.73 5.25 -4.78
N MET A 276 28.07 4.14 -5.08
CA MET A 276 28.35 2.84 -4.47
C MET A 276 29.30 1.97 -5.31
N SER A 277 30.13 1.16 -4.64
CA SER A 277 30.83 0.05 -5.30
C SER A 277 29.85 -1.08 -5.67
N ASP A 278 30.21 -1.94 -6.64
CA ASP A 278 29.38 -3.09 -7.03
C ASP A 278 29.01 -3.96 -5.81
N LYS A 279 30.00 -4.19 -4.93
CA LYS A 279 29.79 -4.93 -3.69
C LYS A 279 28.76 -4.23 -2.80
N THR A 280 28.88 -2.92 -2.59
CA THR A 280 27.94 -2.20 -1.73
C THR A 280 26.52 -2.20 -2.32
N GLN A 281 26.37 -2.06 -3.64
CA GLN A 281 25.08 -2.17 -4.29
C GLN A 281 24.39 -3.51 -3.96
N ASP A 282 25.12 -4.62 -4.06
CA ASP A 282 24.58 -5.95 -3.74
C ASP A 282 24.10 -6.04 -2.28
N TYR A 283 24.88 -5.53 -1.32
CA TYR A 283 24.49 -5.55 0.09
C TYR A 283 23.29 -4.64 0.40
N VAL A 284 23.25 -3.43 -0.17
CA VAL A 284 22.14 -2.49 0.01
C VAL A 284 20.87 -3.06 -0.60
N HIS A 285 20.93 -3.58 -1.82
CA HIS A 285 19.79 -4.23 -2.46
C HIS A 285 19.32 -5.46 -1.70
N ALA A 286 20.22 -6.35 -1.30
CA ALA A 286 19.86 -7.55 -0.54
C ALA A 286 19.22 -7.20 0.80
N PHE A 287 19.79 -6.25 1.54
CA PHE A 287 19.25 -5.79 2.82
C PHE A 287 17.84 -5.23 2.66
N TRP A 288 17.62 -4.27 1.73
CA TRP A 288 16.31 -3.66 1.54
C TRP A 288 15.27 -4.63 0.97
N THR A 289 15.69 -5.61 0.15
CA THR A 289 14.80 -6.69 -0.30
C THR A 289 14.33 -7.55 0.87
N LEU A 290 15.23 -7.94 1.78
CA LEU A 290 14.86 -8.72 2.96
C LEU A 290 13.97 -7.93 3.92
N ILE A 291 14.27 -6.64 4.14
CA ILE A 291 13.41 -5.77 4.97
C ILE A 291 12.01 -5.66 4.36
N ASP A 292 11.90 -5.41 3.05
CA ASP A 292 10.63 -5.34 2.35
C ASP A 292 9.84 -6.67 2.50
N GLU A 293 10.48 -7.81 2.27
CA GLU A 293 9.85 -9.12 2.41
C GLU A 293 9.36 -9.40 3.85
N ILE A 294 10.16 -9.06 4.86
CA ILE A 294 9.80 -9.25 6.28
C ILE A 294 8.64 -8.33 6.66
N LEU A 295 8.69 -7.05 6.30
CA LEU A 295 7.65 -6.09 6.63
C LEU A 295 6.34 -6.43 5.94
N ASN A 296 6.36 -6.88 4.68
CA ASN A 296 5.16 -7.37 4.00
C ASN A 296 4.63 -8.67 4.63
N ALA A 297 5.49 -9.61 5.01
CA ALA A 297 5.05 -10.81 5.71
C ALA A 297 4.31 -10.47 7.02
N VAL A 298 4.84 -9.51 7.79
CA VAL A 298 4.19 -9.00 9.01
C VAL A 298 2.89 -8.26 8.67
N LEU A 299 2.88 -7.41 7.63
CA LEU A 299 1.70 -6.68 7.20
C LEU A 299 0.54 -7.62 6.86
N PHE A 300 0.78 -8.62 6.02
CA PHE A 300 -0.25 -9.58 5.59
C PHE A 300 -0.72 -10.49 6.72
N LEU A 301 0.19 -10.84 7.65
CA LEU A 301 -0.18 -11.52 8.89
C LEU A 301 -1.15 -10.67 9.72
N MET A 302 -0.82 -9.40 9.95
CA MET A 302 -1.64 -8.49 10.74
C MET A 302 -3.02 -8.28 10.09
N ILE A 303 -3.10 -8.10 8.77
CA ILE A 303 -4.39 -8.03 8.03
C ILE A 303 -5.22 -9.32 8.26
N GLY A 304 -4.57 -10.48 8.30
CA GLY A 304 -5.25 -11.75 8.54
C GLY A 304 -5.85 -11.87 9.93
N PHE A 305 -5.20 -11.28 10.94
CA PHE A 305 -5.73 -11.21 12.31
C PHE A 305 -6.73 -10.08 12.53
N GLU A 306 -6.74 -9.07 11.68
CA GLU A 306 -7.64 -7.92 11.80
C GLU A 306 -9.13 -8.32 11.75
N VAL A 307 -9.45 -9.52 11.24
CA VAL A 307 -10.82 -10.08 11.29
C VAL A 307 -11.41 -10.09 12.71
N PHE A 308 -10.60 -10.17 13.76
CA PHE A 308 -11.06 -10.13 15.16
C PHE A 308 -11.48 -8.73 15.64
N ALA A 309 -10.98 -7.68 14.99
CA ALA A 309 -11.29 -6.29 15.32
C ALA A 309 -12.48 -5.75 14.50
N VAL A 310 -12.77 -6.36 13.35
CA VAL A 310 -13.85 -5.94 12.45
C VAL A 310 -15.23 -6.38 12.96
N ALA A 311 -16.17 -5.44 13.01
CA ALA A 311 -17.57 -5.72 13.34
C ALA A 311 -18.36 -6.09 12.08
N PHE A 312 -18.72 -7.37 11.96
CA PHE A 312 -19.54 -7.85 10.85
C PHE A 312 -21.04 -7.71 11.16
N SER A 313 -21.67 -6.68 10.60
CA SER A 313 -23.13 -6.63 10.46
C SER A 313 -23.53 -7.04 9.04
N ILE A 314 -24.75 -7.57 8.88
CA ILE A 314 -25.25 -8.00 7.55
C ILE A 314 -25.22 -6.82 6.57
N ASP A 315 -25.68 -5.65 7.00
CA ASP A 315 -25.70 -4.44 6.16
C ASP A 315 -24.28 -3.99 5.77
N ALA A 316 -23.31 -4.06 6.69
CA ALA A 316 -21.92 -3.71 6.41
C ALA A 316 -21.25 -4.71 5.45
N VAL A 317 -21.60 -6.00 5.54
CA VAL A 317 -21.12 -7.02 4.60
C VAL A 317 -21.70 -6.80 3.21
N ILE A 318 -23.00 -6.50 3.09
CA ILE A 318 -23.63 -6.16 1.81
C ILE A 318 -22.97 -4.93 1.20
N ALA A 319 -22.78 -3.88 1.99
CA ALA A 319 -22.07 -2.67 1.56
C ALA A 319 -20.63 -3.00 1.11
N GLY A 320 -19.91 -3.85 1.83
CA GLY A 320 -18.57 -4.32 1.46
C GLY A 320 -18.54 -5.08 0.14
N VAL A 321 -19.50 -6.00 -0.09
CA VAL A 321 -19.60 -6.75 -1.34
C VAL A 321 -19.90 -5.83 -2.52
N LEU A 322 -20.82 -4.88 -2.37
CA LEU A 322 -21.10 -3.89 -3.41
C LEU A 322 -19.89 -2.96 -3.64
N SER A 323 -19.14 -2.67 -2.59
CA SER A 323 -17.91 -1.87 -2.67
C SER A 323 -16.81 -2.55 -3.47
N ILE A 324 -16.80 -3.88 -3.61
CA ILE A 324 -15.90 -4.59 -4.54
C ILE A 324 -16.17 -4.14 -5.98
N GLY A 325 -17.44 -4.11 -6.38
CA GLY A 325 -17.84 -3.64 -7.71
C GLY A 325 -17.44 -2.18 -7.94
N LEU A 326 -17.68 -1.33 -6.94
CA LEU A 326 -17.25 0.08 -7.00
C LEU A 326 -15.73 0.22 -7.09
N ALA A 327 -14.97 -0.52 -6.31
CA ALA A 327 -13.51 -0.48 -6.32
C ALA A 327 -12.95 -0.89 -7.70
N LEU A 328 -13.53 -1.93 -8.32
CA LEU A 328 -13.15 -2.36 -9.67
C LEU A 328 -13.53 -1.32 -10.74
N LEU A 329 -14.70 -0.69 -10.63
CA LEU A 329 -15.13 0.37 -11.54
C LEU A 329 -14.26 1.63 -11.40
N ALA A 330 -14.00 2.05 -10.17
CA ALA A 330 -13.11 3.15 -9.82
C ALA A 330 -11.71 2.90 -10.38
N ARG A 331 -11.19 1.67 -10.21
CA ARG A 331 -9.90 1.27 -10.76
C ARG A 331 -9.89 1.26 -12.29
N LEU A 332 -10.92 0.70 -12.92
CA LEU A 332 -11.03 0.69 -14.38
C LEU A 332 -10.99 2.10 -14.93
N ALA A 333 -11.73 3.03 -14.32
CA ALA A 333 -11.74 4.43 -14.73
C ALA A 333 -10.36 5.09 -14.51
N ALA A 334 -9.75 4.86 -13.34
CA ALA A 334 -8.43 5.38 -12.98
C ALA A 334 -7.30 4.92 -13.92
N VAL A 335 -7.44 3.74 -14.55
CA VAL A 335 -6.51 3.24 -15.57
C VAL A 335 -6.91 3.66 -16.97
N ALA A 336 -8.17 3.44 -17.36
CA ALA A 336 -8.63 3.62 -18.73
C ALA A 336 -8.58 5.09 -19.15
N VAL A 337 -8.93 6.04 -18.28
CA VAL A 337 -8.95 7.46 -18.64
C VAL A 337 -7.54 7.96 -18.98
N PRO A 338 -6.51 7.82 -18.12
CA PRO A 338 -5.13 8.17 -18.47
C PRO A 338 -4.59 7.48 -19.73
N VAL A 339 -4.88 6.17 -19.89
CA VAL A 339 -4.41 5.41 -21.06
C VAL A 339 -5.06 5.93 -22.34
N LEU A 340 -6.37 6.19 -22.34
CA LEU A 340 -7.10 6.71 -23.50
C LEU A 340 -6.68 8.14 -23.86
N LEU A 341 -6.41 8.99 -22.86
CA LEU A 341 -5.89 10.34 -23.08
C LEU A 341 -4.50 10.34 -23.72
N LEU A 342 -3.65 9.37 -23.37
CA LEU A 342 -2.30 9.25 -23.93
C LEU A 342 -2.25 8.45 -25.24
N LYS A 343 -3.31 7.69 -25.58
CA LYS A 343 -3.37 6.83 -26.77
C LYS A 343 -3.04 7.55 -28.09
N PRO A 344 -3.45 8.82 -28.33
CA PRO A 344 -3.06 9.56 -29.53
C PRO A 344 -1.56 9.86 -29.63
N PHE A 345 -0.86 9.87 -28.50
CA PHE A 345 0.55 10.24 -28.41
C PHE A 345 1.48 9.04 -28.18
N ARG A 346 0.91 7.85 -27.93
CA ARG A 346 1.66 6.65 -27.56
C ARG A 346 0.87 5.38 -27.82
N GLU A 347 1.53 4.36 -28.36
CA GLU A 347 0.95 3.03 -28.48
C GLU A 347 0.92 2.30 -27.13
N PHE A 348 -0.21 1.70 -26.83
CA PHE A 348 -0.40 0.83 -25.68
C PHE A 348 -0.86 -0.54 -26.17
N SER A 349 -0.32 -1.61 -25.59
CA SER A 349 -0.83 -2.95 -25.87
C SER A 349 -2.26 -3.09 -25.33
N ALA A 350 -3.07 -3.91 -26.00
CA ALA A 350 -4.46 -4.16 -25.59
C ALA A 350 -4.55 -4.74 -24.16
N GLY A 351 -3.50 -5.40 -23.68
CA GLY A 351 -3.40 -5.95 -22.33
C GLY A 351 -3.18 -4.91 -21.22
N VAL A 352 -2.78 -3.67 -21.51
CA VAL A 352 -2.43 -2.66 -20.48
C VAL A 352 -3.61 -2.41 -19.54
N ILE A 353 -4.77 -2.02 -20.08
CA ILE A 353 -5.95 -1.68 -19.27
C ILE A 353 -6.41 -2.87 -18.41
N PRO A 354 -6.69 -4.07 -18.96
CA PRO A 354 -7.17 -5.18 -18.15
C PRO A 354 -6.13 -5.66 -17.13
N ILE A 355 -4.84 -5.74 -17.47
CA ILE A 355 -3.80 -6.18 -16.53
C ILE A 355 -3.60 -5.16 -15.42
N MET A 356 -3.54 -3.86 -15.71
CA MET A 356 -3.37 -2.82 -14.68
C MET A 356 -4.63 -2.60 -13.83
N THR A 357 -5.81 -2.85 -14.40
CA THR A 357 -7.07 -2.79 -13.64
C THR A 357 -7.16 -3.97 -12.68
N TRP A 358 -6.96 -5.18 -13.18
CA TRP A 358 -7.09 -6.40 -12.37
C TRP A 358 -5.92 -6.58 -11.41
N GLY A 359 -4.72 -6.14 -11.80
CA GLY A 359 -3.52 -6.10 -10.97
C GLY A 359 -3.44 -4.90 -10.04
N GLY A 360 -4.49 -4.09 -9.90
CA GLY A 360 -4.54 -3.06 -8.86
C GLY A 360 -4.91 -3.63 -7.50
N LEU A 361 -4.04 -4.47 -6.92
CA LEU A 361 -4.29 -5.10 -5.62
C LEU A 361 -4.39 -4.06 -4.52
N LYS A 362 -5.33 -4.21 -3.60
CA LYS A 362 -5.46 -3.36 -2.42
C LYS A 362 -4.59 -3.91 -1.29
N GLY A 363 -3.86 -3.03 -0.62
CA GLY A 363 -2.88 -3.38 0.40
C GLY A 363 -3.37 -3.16 1.84
N GLY A 364 -2.49 -3.47 2.79
CA GLY A 364 -2.73 -3.22 4.21
C GLY A 364 -2.83 -1.74 4.59
N ILE A 365 -2.27 -0.85 3.76
CA ILE A 365 -2.36 0.61 3.96
C ILE A 365 -3.83 1.05 4.01
N SER A 366 -4.69 0.52 3.13
CA SER A 366 -6.12 0.85 3.15
C SER A 366 -6.79 0.50 4.49
N VAL A 367 -6.42 -0.64 5.09
CA VAL A 367 -6.94 -1.09 6.39
C VAL A 367 -6.45 -0.19 7.51
N ALA A 368 -5.15 0.15 7.55
CA ALA A 368 -4.63 1.07 8.55
C ALA A 368 -5.30 2.44 8.47
N LEU A 369 -5.49 2.98 7.26
CA LEU A 369 -6.17 4.26 7.09
C LEU A 369 -7.61 4.20 7.59
N ALA A 370 -8.34 3.11 7.34
CA ALA A 370 -9.67 2.91 7.90
C ALA A 370 -9.68 2.84 9.44
N LEU A 371 -8.67 2.21 10.05
CA LEU A 371 -8.53 2.13 11.51
C LEU A 371 -8.15 3.47 12.15
N SER A 372 -7.33 4.27 11.44
CA SER A 372 -6.91 5.61 11.86
C SER A 372 -8.05 6.64 11.89
N LEU A 373 -9.22 6.30 11.33
CA LEU A 373 -10.36 7.19 11.32
C LEU A 373 -10.81 7.56 12.74
N PRO A 374 -11.21 8.82 12.98
CA PRO A 374 -11.83 9.22 14.23
C PRO A 374 -13.08 8.37 14.54
N GLU A 375 -13.32 8.15 15.84
CA GLU A 375 -14.52 7.44 16.30
C GLU A 375 -15.78 8.16 15.81
N SER A 376 -16.62 7.41 15.08
CA SER A 376 -17.86 7.91 14.48
C SER A 376 -18.77 6.74 14.10
N ASP A 377 -20.05 7.02 13.89
CA ASP A 377 -21.04 6.02 13.46
C ASP A 377 -20.68 5.34 12.12
N TRP A 378 -19.84 5.99 11.30
CA TRP A 378 -19.44 5.52 9.99
C TRP A 378 -18.19 4.65 9.99
N LYS A 379 -17.34 4.76 11.02
CA LYS A 379 -16.03 4.08 11.10
C LYS A 379 -16.16 2.57 10.94
N ALA A 380 -17.09 1.95 11.68
CA ALA A 380 -17.29 0.50 11.63
C ALA A 380 -17.72 0.02 10.23
N GLY A 381 -18.65 0.72 9.58
CA GLY A 381 -19.10 0.37 8.23
C GLY A 381 -17.99 0.53 7.18
N ILE A 382 -17.22 1.61 7.27
CA ILE A 382 -16.06 1.87 6.41
C ILE A 382 -14.99 0.79 6.60
N LEU A 383 -14.66 0.45 7.85
CA LEU A 383 -13.67 -0.57 8.17
C LEU A 383 -14.08 -1.93 7.60
N THR A 384 -15.32 -2.36 7.82
CA THR A 384 -15.83 -3.63 7.28
C THR A 384 -15.83 -3.64 5.75
N ALA A 385 -16.28 -2.56 5.10
CA ALA A 385 -16.26 -2.47 3.65
C ALA A 385 -14.82 -2.50 3.08
N THR A 386 -13.90 -1.78 3.71
CA THR A 386 -12.48 -1.75 3.36
C THR A 386 -11.87 -3.15 3.49
N TYR A 387 -12.13 -3.82 4.61
CA TYR A 387 -11.65 -5.16 4.87
C TYR A 387 -12.13 -6.16 3.81
N VAL A 388 -13.43 -6.15 3.50
CA VAL A 388 -14.01 -7.01 2.44
C VAL A 388 -13.35 -6.75 1.08
N VAL A 389 -13.16 -5.49 0.71
CA VAL A 389 -12.49 -5.11 -0.55
C VAL A 389 -11.03 -5.58 -0.58
N VAL A 390 -10.28 -5.40 0.51
CA VAL A 390 -8.87 -5.79 0.62
C VAL A 390 -8.71 -7.31 0.56
N ILE A 391 -9.52 -8.06 1.31
CA ILE A 391 -9.50 -9.53 1.30
C ILE A 391 -9.88 -10.08 -0.07
N PHE A 392 -10.92 -9.54 -0.70
CA PHE A 392 -11.27 -9.91 -2.07
C PHE A 392 -10.11 -9.61 -3.03
N SER A 393 -9.49 -8.44 -2.91
CA SER A 393 -8.41 -8.03 -3.78
C SER A 393 -7.23 -8.99 -3.65
N ILE A 394 -6.71 -9.19 -2.44
CA ILE A 394 -5.52 -10.03 -2.22
C ILE A 394 -5.76 -11.49 -2.62
N ILE A 395 -6.90 -12.08 -2.23
CA ILE A 395 -7.16 -13.50 -2.49
C ILE A 395 -7.63 -13.71 -3.92
N VAL A 396 -8.69 -13.02 -4.34
CA VAL A 396 -9.30 -13.26 -5.66
C VAL A 396 -8.48 -12.61 -6.75
N GLN A 397 -8.23 -11.30 -6.70
CA GLN A 397 -7.43 -10.65 -7.76
C GLN A 397 -5.99 -11.17 -7.73
N GLY A 398 -5.41 -11.39 -6.55
CA GLY A 398 -4.02 -11.82 -6.41
C GLY A 398 -3.78 -13.20 -7.00
N LEU A 399 -4.66 -14.16 -6.77
CA LEU A 399 -4.51 -15.51 -7.35
C LEU A 399 -4.89 -15.57 -8.84
N THR A 400 -5.69 -14.61 -9.34
CA THR A 400 -6.19 -14.62 -10.72
C THR A 400 -5.48 -13.66 -11.66
N VAL A 401 -4.64 -12.75 -11.17
CA VAL A 401 -3.90 -11.80 -12.02
C VAL A 401 -2.81 -12.47 -12.86
N ALA A 402 -2.07 -13.44 -12.32
CA ALA A 402 -1.08 -14.20 -13.09
C ALA A 402 -1.68 -14.93 -14.31
N PRO A 403 -2.76 -15.73 -14.18
CA PRO A 403 -3.35 -16.39 -15.36
C PRO A 403 -3.95 -15.39 -16.35
N LEU A 404 -4.51 -14.27 -15.89
CA LEU A 404 -4.97 -13.19 -16.77
C LEU A 404 -3.80 -12.57 -17.56
N ALA A 405 -2.71 -12.25 -16.87
CA ALA A 405 -1.49 -11.72 -17.46
C ALA A 405 -0.88 -12.69 -18.47
N LYS A 406 -0.86 -14.00 -18.18
CA LYS A 406 -0.40 -15.03 -19.14
C LYS A 406 -1.27 -15.11 -20.39
N ARG A 407 -2.57 -14.83 -20.30
CA ARG A 407 -3.48 -14.83 -21.46
C ARG A 407 -3.36 -13.57 -22.31
N LEU A 408 -3.19 -12.41 -21.68
CA LEU A 408 -3.24 -11.10 -22.35
C LEU A 408 -1.85 -10.50 -22.63
N GLY A 409 -0.82 -10.97 -21.93
CA GLY A 409 0.56 -10.49 -22.00
C GLY A 409 1.47 -11.33 -22.89
N ARG A 410 1.00 -12.46 -23.44
CA ARG A 410 1.73 -13.22 -24.46
C ARG A 410 1.96 -12.34 -25.68
N GLU A 411 3.21 -12.26 -26.13
CA GLU A 411 3.50 -11.80 -27.48
C GLU A 411 2.77 -12.72 -28.48
N PRO A 412 2.38 -12.21 -29.67
CA PRO A 412 2.18 -13.11 -30.79
C PRO A 412 3.50 -13.88 -30.92
N GLU A 413 3.47 -15.21 -30.80
CA GLU A 413 4.60 -16.03 -31.22
C GLU A 413 4.97 -15.55 -32.63
N LEU A 414 6.20 -15.03 -32.77
CA LEU A 414 6.77 -14.80 -34.10
C LEU A 414 6.69 -16.17 -34.80
N MET A 415 5.92 -16.19 -35.90
CA MET A 415 5.68 -17.37 -36.75
C MET A 415 6.96 -18.12 -37.11
#